data_AF-A0A3B8HIK3-F1
#
_entry.id   AF-A0A3B8HIK3-F1
#
_cell.length_a   1.000
_cell.length_b   1.000
_cell.length_c   1.000
_cell.angle_alpha   90.00
_cell.angle_beta   90.00
_cell.angle_gamma   90.00
#
_symmetry.space_group_name_H-M   'P 1'
#
loop_
_entity.id
_entity.type
_entity.pdbx_description
1 polymer ?
#
loop_
_entity_poly.entity_id
_entity_poly.type
_entity_poly.pdbx_seq_one_letter_code
_entity_poly.pdbx_strand_id
1 'polypeptide(L)'
;MKEFQELLARIEPTSQVWEDRAWERLRSQIRPRGSLGRLESMAARLAAISRSLTPDVNRKVIFTMAGDHGVAAEGVSAYPQEVT
;
A
#
# COMPACT_ATOMS: atom_id res chain seq x y z
N MET A 1 11.21 4.32 -21.98
CA MET A 1 11.46 2.87 -21.78
C MET A 1 12.57 2.56 -20.79
N LYS A 2 13.76 3.19 -20.89
CA LYS A 2 14.86 2.97 -19.93
C LYS A 2 14.49 3.30 -18.47
N GLU A 3 13.84 4.44 -18.25
CA GLU A 3 13.37 4.89 -16.93
C GLU A 3 12.36 3.92 -16.26
N PHE A 4 11.44 3.34 -17.04
CA PHE A 4 10.49 2.36 -16.52
C PHE A 4 11.19 1.10 -16.01
N GLN A 5 12.19 0.61 -16.77
CA GLN A 5 12.97 -0.57 -16.37
C GLN A 5 13.82 -0.28 -15.13
N GLU A 6 14.41 0.91 -15.04
CA GLU A 6 15.16 1.35 -13.85
C GLU A 6 14.25 1.43 -12.61
N LEU A 7 13.01 1.90 -12.74
CA LEU A 7 12.04 1.93 -11.64
C LEU A 7 11.62 0.52 -11.18
N LEU A 8 11.35 -0.40 -12.12
CA LEU A 8 11.02 -1.78 -11.79
C LEU A 8 12.16 -2.46 -11.02
N ALA A 9 13.40 -2.22 -11.42
CA ALA A 9 14.58 -2.80 -10.76
C ALA A 9 14.76 -2.35 -9.30
N ARG A 10 14.08 -1.28 -8.86
CA ARG A 10 14.13 -0.76 -7.48
C ARG A 10 13.10 -1.39 -6.54
N ILE A 11 12.20 -2.22 -7.05
CA ILE A 11 11.18 -2.88 -6.23
C ILE A 11 11.84 -4.06 -5.50
N GLU A 12 11.91 -3.97 -4.18
CA GLU A 12 12.48 -5.01 -3.33
C GLU A 12 11.38 -5.68 -2.48
N PRO A 13 11.55 -6.95 -2.08
CA PRO A 13 10.72 -7.56 -1.04
C PRO A 13 10.76 -6.75 0.26
N THR A 14 9.66 -6.82 1.03
CA THR A 14 9.62 -6.22 2.38
C THR A 14 10.61 -6.90 3.33
N SER A 15 11.07 -6.19 4.35
CA SER A 15 12.11 -6.73 5.24
C SER A 15 11.56 -7.64 6.33
N GLN A 16 11.89 -8.93 6.27
CA GLN A 16 11.52 -9.92 7.29
C GLN A 16 12.05 -9.55 8.69
N VAL A 17 13.29 -9.07 8.78
CA VAL A 17 13.91 -8.68 10.06
C VAL A 17 13.09 -7.60 10.78
N TRP A 18 12.55 -6.63 10.03
CA TRP A 18 11.73 -5.56 10.61
C TRP A 18 10.32 -6.02 10.94
N GLU A 19 9.77 -6.95 10.16
CA GLU A 19 8.50 -7.60 10.46
C GLU A 19 8.56 -8.38 11.78
N ASP A 20 9.62 -9.18 11.97
CA ASP A 20 9.83 -9.98 13.18
C ASP A 20 9.97 -9.09 14.42
N ARG A 21 10.76 -8.01 14.32
CA ARG A 21 10.90 -7.01 15.39
C ARG A 21 9.57 -6.35 15.74
N ALA A 22 8.74 -6.07 14.74
CA ALA A 22 7.42 -5.48 14.98
C ALA A 22 6.49 -6.47 15.69
N TRP A 23 6.49 -7.75 15.28
CA TRP A 23 5.74 -8.80 15.97
C TRP A 23 6.22 -9.02 17.40
N GLU A 24 7.52 -9.00 17.65
CA GLU A 24 8.09 -9.08 19.00
C GLU A 24 7.56 -7.95 19.90
N ARG A 25 7.64 -6.70 19.42
CA ARG A 25 7.09 -5.53 20.13
C ARG A 25 5.59 -5.64 20.35
N LEU A 26 4.81 -6.08 19.36
CA LEU A 26 3.35 -6.22 19.50
C LEU A 26 2.98 -7.26 20.56
N ARG A 27 3.72 -8.39 20.60
CA ARG A 27 3.52 -9.47 21.57
C ARG A 27 3.97 -9.11 22.99
N SER A 28 4.82 -8.10 23.16
CA SER A 28 5.29 -7.62 24.47
C SER A 28 4.35 -6.59 25.12
N GLN A 29 3.29 -6.16 24.44
CA GLN A 29 2.33 -5.19 24.99
C GLN A 29 1.41 -5.84 26.04
N ILE A 30 0.98 -5.06 27.04
CA ILE A 30 0.07 -5.51 28.11
C ILE A 30 -1.36 -5.60 27.56
N ARG A 31 -1.61 -6.62 26.74
CA ARG A 31 -2.89 -6.92 26.09
C ARG A 31 -2.91 -8.37 25.61
N PRO A 32 -4.07 -9.03 25.52
CA PRO A 32 -4.14 -10.40 25.00
C PRO A 32 -3.53 -10.46 23.59
N ARG A 33 -2.75 -11.50 23.33
CA ARG A 33 -2.13 -11.73 22.01
C ARG A 33 -3.22 -11.79 20.94
N GLY A 34 -3.04 -11.10 19.82
CA GLY A 34 -4.01 -11.09 18.73
C GLY A 34 -5.26 -10.23 18.97
N SER A 35 -5.39 -9.57 20.13
CA SER A 35 -6.60 -8.77 20.47
C SER A 35 -6.90 -7.62 19.50
N LEU A 36 -5.92 -7.18 18.70
CA LEU A 36 -6.11 -6.13 17.69
C LEU A 36 -6.28 -6.71 16.27
N GLY A 37 -6.23 -8.04 16.11
CA GLY A 37 -6.49 -8.73 14.86
C GLY A 37 -5.69 -8.16 13.69
N ARG A 38 -6.39 -7.69 12.66
CA ARG A 38 -5.79 -7.14 11.42
C ARG A 38 -4.90 -5.91 11.66
N LEU A 39 -5.10 -5.15 12.73
CA LEU A 39 -4.26 -3.98 13.01
C LEU A 39 -2.83 -4.41 13.36
N GLU A 40 -2.64 -5.58 13.97
CA GLU A 40 -1.29 -6.11 14.27
C GLU A 40 -0.55 -6.47 12.98
N SER A 41 -1.21 -7.19 12.07
CA SER A 41 -0.60 -7.58 10.79
C SER A 41 -0.34 -6.37 9.89
N MET A 42 -1.23 -5.38 9.89
CA MET A 42 -1.00 -4.11 9.19
C MET A 42 0.20 -3.34 9.77
N ALA A 43 0.32 -3.26 11.10
CA ALA A 43 1.44 -2.59 11.75
C ALA A 43 2.78 -3.28 11.46
N ALA A 44 2.83 -4.61 11.55
CA ALA A 44 4.03 -5.39 11.25
C ALA A 44 4.46 -5.24 9.77
N ARG A 45 3.51 -5.28 8.84
CA ARG A 45 3.77 -5.05 7.42
C ARG A 45 4.27 -3.63 7.13
N LEU A 46 3.70 -2.61 7.77
CA LEU A 46 4.19 -1.23 7.63
C LEU A 46 5.62 -1.07 8.15
N ALA A 47 5.96 -1.73 9.25
CA ALA A 47 7.32 -1.75 9.76
C ALA A 47 8.30 -2.44 8.79
N ALA A 48 7.87 -3.53 8.16
CA ALA A 48 8.65 -4.26 7.15
C ALA A 48 8.91 -3.43 5.88
N ILE A 49 7.91 -2.66 5.43
CA ILE A 49 8.01 -1.75 4.27
C ILE A 49 8.92 -0.56 4.59
N SER A 50 8.69 0.10 5.73
CA SER A 50 9.40 1.33 6.11
C SER A 50 10.78 1.07 6.74
N ARG A 51 11.10 -0.20 7.05
CA ARG A 51 12.29 -0.60 7.82
C ARG A 51 12.40 0.20 9.13
N SER A 52 11.28 0.34 9.83
CA SER A 52 11.16 1.16 11.06
C SER A 52 10.06 0.61 11.97
N LEU A 53 10.26 0.67 13.29
CA LEU A 53 9.20 0.36 14.28
C LEU A 53 8.26 1.56 14.52
N THR A 54 8.59 2.71 13.95
CA THR A 54 7.80 3.95 14.02
C THR A 54 7.62 4.51 12.60
N PRO A 55 6.88 3.82 11.72
CA PRO A 55 6.61 4.32 10.38
C PRO A 55 5.89 5.66 10.43
N ASP A 56 6.41 6.67 9.73
CA ASP A 56 5.71 7.95 9.55
C ASP A 56 4.68 7.81 8.42
N VAL A 57 3.42 8.05 8.75
CA VAL A 57 2.29 8.01 7.80
C VAL A 57 1.64 9.37 7.61
N ASN A 58 2.25 10.47 8.07
CA ASN A 58 1.63 11.80 8.06
C ASN A 58 1.35 12.33 6.65
N ARG A 59 2.19 11.99 5.66
CA ARG A 59 2.03 12.41 4.26
C ARG A 59 1.35 11.35 3.43
N LYS A 60 0.04 11.52 3.20
CA LYS A 60 -0.80 10.61 2.40
C LYS A 60 -1.18 11.30 1.10
N VAL A 61 -1.16 10.56 -0.01
CA VAL A 61 -1.54 11.07 -1.34
C VAL A 61 -2.48 10.06 -1.98
N ILE A 62 -3.55 10.55 -2.60
CA ILE A 62 -4.45 9.77 -3.44
C ILE A 62 -4.23 10.25 -4.88
N PHE A 63 -3.88 9.32 -5.77
CA PHE A 63 -3.78 9.58 -7.20
C PHE A 63 -5.07 9.11 -7.89
N THR A 64 -5.83 10.04 -8.46
CA THR A 64 -6.99 9.73 -9.31
C THR A 64 -6.55 9.83 -10.76
N MET A 65 -6.55 8.70 -11.47
CA MET A 65 -6.28 8.67 -12.90
C MET A 65 -7.61 8.70 -13.65
N ALA A 66 -7.85 9.74 -14.45
CA ALA A 66 -9.01 9.88 -15.32
C ALA A 66 -8.55 9.85 -16.78
N GLY A 67 -9.33 9.21 -17.64
CA GLY A 67 -9.03 9.07 -19.05
C GLY A 67 -10.23 8.54 -19.83
N ASP A 68 -10.46 9.16 -20.98
CA ASP A 68 -11.49 8.73 -21.91
C ASP A 68 -11.14 7.43 -22.62
N HIS A 69 -12.18 6.74 -23.09
CA HIS A 69 -12.05 5.50 -23.83
C HIS A 69 -12.87 5.59 -25.12
N GLY A 70 -12.21 5.37 -26.27
CA GLY A 70 -12.88 5.51 -27.59
C GLY A 70 -14.07 4.57 -27.79
N VAL A 71 -14.09 3.41 -27.12
CA VAL A 71 -15.21 2.45 -27.17
C VAL A 71 -16.52 3.03 -26.62
N ALA A 72 -16.47 4.12 -25.86
CA ALA A 72 -17.67 4.81 -25.39
C ALA A 72 -18.58 5.27 -26.54
N ALA A 73 -18.02 5.57 -27.72
CA ALA A 73 -18.77 5.94 -28.92
C ALA A 73 -19.70 4.81 -29.43
N GLU A 74 -19.42 3.56 -29.06
CA GLU A 74 -20.24 2.40 -29.43
C GLU A 74 -21.49 2.22 -28.53
N GLY A 75 -21.80 3.19 -27.67
CA GLY A 75 -22.99 3.17 -26.81
C GLY A 75 -22.93 2.17 -25.66
N VAL A 76 -21.74 1.70 -25.29
CA VAL A 76 -21.53 0.72 -24.20
C VAL A 76 -21.55 1.34 -22.80
N SER A 77 -21.54 2.67 -22.70
CA SER A 77 -21.52 3.40 -21.43
C SER A 77 -22.91 3.82 -20.99
N ALA A 78 -23.16 3.76 -19.68
CA ALA A 78 -24.39 4.27 -19.07
C ALA A 78 -24.44 5.81 -19.00
N TYR A 79 -23.32 6.50 -19.18
CA TYR A 79 -23.18 7.95 -19.09
C TYR A 79 -22.46 8.52 -20.32
N PRO A 80 -22.75 9.78 -20.72
CA PRO A 80 -22.03 10.46 -21.79
C PRO A 80 -20.53 10.53 -21.52
N GLN A 81 -19.73 10.55 -22.57
CA GLN A 81 -18.27 10.59 -22.48
C GLN A 81 -17.76 11.85 -21.75
N GLU A 82 -18.45 12.99 -21.93
CA GLU A 82 -18.14 14.30 -21.34
C GLU A 82 -18.14 14.35 -19.80
N VAL A 83 -18.54 13.26 -19.13
CA VAL A 83 -18.55 13.15 -17.66
C VAL A 83 -17.15 12.87 -17.09
N THR A 84 -16.26 12.29 -17.91
CA THR A 84 -14.90 11.89 -17.52
C THR A 84 -13.98 13.09 -17.35
#